data_AF-A0A0A0D813-F1
#
_entry.id   AF-A0A0A0D813-F1
#
_cell.length_a   1.000
_cell.length_b   1.000
_cell.length_c   1.000
_cell.angle_alpha   90.00
_cell.angle_beta   90.00
_cell.angle_gamma   90.00
#
_symmetry.space_group_name_H-M   'P 1'
#
loop_
_entity.id
_entity.type
_entity.pdbx_description
1 polymer ?
#
loop_
_entity_poly.entity_id
_entity_poly.type
_entity_poly.pdbx_seq_one_letter_code
_entity_poly.pdbx_strand_id
1 'polypeptide(L)'
;MVDGSFKTVRPAGRITLLLGLGLVAATAAILLAMGRVPICTCGTVKLWAPDVMSADNSQHIADWYTPSHIIHGFLFFGLTWLFARRLPLGARALIALAVECAWEIAENGPMVIDRYREATIALGYTGDSVLNSVSDIAFMTLGFAFASRAPVWLTVFLAVFFELLTGWLIRDNLTLNVLMLLHPVDAIRVWQSGG
;
A
#
# COMPACT_ATOMS: atom_id res chain seq x y z
N MET A 1 -9.55 47.45 -4.11
CA MET A 1 -9.52 46.30 -3.17
C MET A 1 -10.12 45.12 -3.91
N VAL A 2 -9.29 44.15 -4.30
CA VAL A 2 -9.76 42.93 -4.95
C VAL A 2 -10.20 41.99 -3.83
N ASP A 3 -11.50 41.68 -3.77
CA ASP A 3 -12.06 40.71 -2.82
C ASP A 3 -11.45 39.32 -3.10
N GLY A 4 -10.43 38.97 -2.32
CA GLY A 4 -9.71 37.69 -2.36
C GLY A 4 -10.49 36.53 -1.73
N SER A 5 -11.79 36.42 -2.02
CA SER A 5 -12.58 35.26 -1.60
C SER A 5 -12.24 34.08 -2.53
N PHE A 6 -11.16 33.36 -2.21
CA PHE A 6 -10.98 31.99 -2.67
C PHE A 6 -12.12 31.15 -2.08
N LYS A 7 -13.27 31.13 -2.76
CA LYS A 7 -14.31 30.15 -2.49
C LYS A 7 -13.68 28.79 -2.73
N THR A 8 -13.42 28.05 -1.66
CA THR A 8 -13.01 26.65 -1.74
C THR A 8 -14.13 25.88 -2.44
N VAL A 9 -14.01 25.69 -3.74
CA VAL A 9 -14.90 24.82 -4.51
C VAL A 9 -14.68 23.42 -3.96
N ARG A 10 -15.65 22.91 -3.20
CA ARG A 10 -15.65 21.50 -2.81
C ARG A 10 -15.82 20.71 -4.11
N PRO A 11 -14.85 19.90 -4.57
CA PRO A 11 -15.11 19.03 -5.69
C PRO A 11 -16.32 18.17 -5.33
N ALA A 12 -17.33 18.16 -6.19
CA ALA A 12 -18.47 17.27 -6.02
C ALA A 12 -17.93 15.84 -5.88
N GLY A 13 -18.48 15.01 -4.99
CA GLY A 13 -17.94 13.67 -4.71
C GLY A 13 -17.73 12.81 -5.96
N ARG A 14 -18.48 13.07 -7.03
CA ARG A 14 -18.29 12.48 -8.36
C ARG A 14 -16.94 12.81 -8.99
N ILE A 15 -16.47 14.05 -8.93
CA ILE A 15 -15.16 14.46 -9.47
C ILE A 15 -14.04 13.75 -8.71
N THR A 16 -14.11 13.71 -7.38
CA THR A 16 -13.13 12.99 -6.56
C THR A 16 -13.09 11.50 -6.92
N LEU A 17 -14.25 10.86 -7.10
CA LEU A 17 -14.31 9.46 -7.53
C LEU A 17 -13.68 9.26 -8.91
N LEU A 18 -14.01 10.11 -9.89
CA LEU A 18 -13.45 10.00 -11.24
C LEU A 18 -11.93 10.22 -11.26
N LEU A 19 -11.42 11.19 -10.51
CA LEU A 19 -9.98 11.40 -10.37
C LEU A 19 -9.30 10.19 -9.71
N GLY A 20 -9.93 9.62 -8.67
CA GLY A 20 -9.39 8.45 -8.00
C GLY A 20 -9.35 7.23 -8.92
N LEU A 21 -10.45 6.93 -9.62
CA LEU A 21 -10.48 5.86 -10.62
C LEU A 21 -9.47 6.09 -11.74
N GLY A 22 -9.28 7.35 -12.16
CA GLY A 22 -8.26 7.73 -13.14
C GLY A 22 -6.83 7.43 -12.66
N LEU A 23 -6.52 7.72 -11.40
CA LEU A 23 -5.21 7.41 -10.80
C LEU A 23 -4.94 5.90 -10.74
N VAL A 24 -5.94 5.11 -10.32
CA VAL A 24 -5.82 3.64 -10.27
C VAL A 24 -5.64 3.06 -11.67
N ALA A 25 -6.45 3.52 -12.64
CA ALA A 25 -6.34 3.07 -14.02
C ALA A 25 -4.99 3.46 -14.66
N ALA A 26 -4.50 4.66 -14.40
CA ALA A 26 -3.18 5.10 -14.85
C ALA A 26 -2.06 4.25 -14.23
N THR A 27 -2.16 3.94 -12.94
CA THR A 27 -1.21 3.08 -12.23
C THR A 27 -1.17 1.68 -12.85
N ALA A 28 -2.33 1.06 -13.06
CA ALA A 28 -2.42 -0.24 -13.73
C ALA A 28 -1.81 -0.22 -15.13
N ALA A 29 -2.09 0.83 -15.92
CA ALA A 29 -1.51 0.99 -17.26
C ALA A 29 0.02 1.16 -17.23
N ILE A 30 0.55 1.92 -16.26
CA ILE A 30 1.99 2.09 -16.06
C ILE A 30 2.64 0.76 -15.67
N LEU A 31 2.07 0.01 -14.74
CA LEU A 31 2.58 -1.29 -14.32
C LEU A 31 2.61 -2.29 -15.50
N LEU A 32 1.55 -2.32 -16.32
CA LEU A 32 1.54 -3.11 -17.56
C LEU A 32 2.66 -2.68 -18.53
N ALA A 33 2.88 -1.36 -18.68
CA ALA A 33 3.97 -0.84 -19.52
C ALA A 33 5.36 -1.14 -18.95
N MET A 34 5.49 -1.29 -17.63
CA MET A 34 6.68 -1.78 -16.93
C MET A 34 6.87 -3.31 -17.05
N GLY A 35 5.99 -4.00 -17.77
CA GLY A 35 6.06 -5.45 -17.99
C GLY A 35 5.52 -6.29 -16.83
N ARG A 36 4.76 -5.71 -15.90
CA ARG A 36 4.07 -6.47 -14.84
C ARG A 36 2.99 -7.36 -15.46
N VAL A 37 2.81 -8.55 -14.90
CA VAL A 37 1.77 -9.49 -15.35
C VAL A 37 0.39 -8.99 -14.89
N PRO A 38 -0.67 -9.07 -15.71
CA PRO A 38 -2.00 -8.61 -15.31
C PRO A 38 -2.56 -9.34 -14.08
N ILE A 39 -2.32 -10.66 -14.02
CA ILE A 39 -2.70 -11.57 -12.95
C ILE A 39 -1.55 -12.57 -12.74
N CYS A 40 -1.63 -13.39 -11.68
CA CYS A 40 -0.74 -14.53 -11.46
C CYS A 40 -0.49 -15.34 -12.74
N THR A 41 0.78 -15.64 -13.00
CA THR A 41 1.22 -16.47 -14.14
C THR A 41 0.72 -17.91 -14.05
N CYS A 42 0.27 -18.34 -12.86
CA CYS A 42 -0.45 -19.59 -12.63
C CYS A 42 -1.83 -19.66 -13.31
N GLY A 43 -2.33 -18.57 -13.89
CA GLY A 43 -3.58 -18.53 -14.65
C GLY A 43 -4.86 -18.51 -13.78
N THR A 44 -4.72 -18.32 -12.46
CA THR A 44 -5.85 -18.25 -11.53
C THR A 44 -5.80 -17.01 -10.67
N VAL A 45 -6.96 -16.60 -10.15
CA VAL A 45 -7.10 -15.50 -9.18
C VAL A 45 -7.57 -16.10 -7.88
N LYS A 46 -6.80 -15.91 -6.81
CA LYS A 46 -7.18 -16.29 -5.45
C LYS A 46 -7.56 -15.05 -4.65
N LEU A 47 -8.45 -15.25 -3.69
CA LEU A 47 -8.77 -14.20 -2.70
C LEU A 47 -7.63 -14.01 -1.70
N TRP A 48 -6.84 -15.05 -1.44
CA TRP A 48 -5.81 -15.05 -0.42
C TRP A 48 -4.63 -15.94 -0.83
N ALA A 49 -3.40 -15.40 -0.71
CA ALA A 49 -2.16 -16.15 -0.83
C ALA A 49 -1.54 -16.38 0.57
N PRO A 50 -1.55 -17.61 1.10
CA PRO A 50 -1.15 -17.86 2.48
C PRO A 50 0.37 -18.04 2.67
N ASP A 51 1.12 -18.31 1.60
CA ASP A 51 2.53 -18.67 1.65
C ASP A 51 3.40 -17.51 1.14
N VAL A 52 4.11 -16.87 2.07
CA VAL A 52 4.99 -15.71 1.82
C VAL A 52 6.25 -16.11 1.03
N MET A 53 6.68 -17.37 1.14
CA MET A 53 7.89 -17.88 0.48
C MET A 53 7.59 -18.54 -0.87
N SER A 54 6.47 -18.19 -1.47
CA SER A 54 6.00 -18.75 -2.74
C SER A 54 5.94 -17.71 -3.86
N ALA A 55 5.98 -18.19 -5.10
CA ALA A 55 5.76 -17.36 -6.28
C ALA A 55 4.32 -16.82 -6.39
N ASP A 56 3.39 -17.27 -5.54
CA ASP A 56 2.01 -16.76 -5.48
C ASP A 56 1.89 -15.49 -4.61
N ASN A 57 2.89 -15.22 -3.76
CA ASN A 57 2.90 -14.01 -2.93
C ASN A 57 2.94 -12.75 -3.81
N SER A 58 2.13 -11.75 -3.48
CA SER A 58 1.96 -10.53 -4.28
C SER A 58 1.40 -10.75 -5.70
N GLN A 59 0.76 -11.90 -5.96
CA GLN A 59 0.16 -12.21 -7.28
C GLN A 59 -1.38 -12.29 -7.27
N HIS A 60 -2.00 -12.14 -6.10
CA HIS A 60 -3.43 -12.37 -5.87
C HIS A 60 -4.08 -11.18 -5.17
N ILE A 61 -5.38 -11.29 -4.84
CA ILE A 61 -6.14 -10.15 -4.30
C ILE A 61 -5.60 -9.72 -2.93
N ALA A 62 -5.27 -10.66 -2.05
CA ALA A 62 -4.70 -10.35 -0.75
C ALA A 62 -3.68 -11.40 -0.32
N ASP A 63 -2.77 -10.98 0.54
CA ASP A 63 -1.73 -11.81 1.16
C ASP A 63 -1.32 -11.21 2.51
N TRP A 64 -0.23 -11.71 3.10
CA TRP A 64 0.22 -11.26 4.41
C TRP A 64 0.81 -9.83 4.44
N TYR A 65 1.00 -9.18 3.30
CA TYR A 65 1.36 -7.77 3.20
C TYR A 65 0.14 -6.84 3.06
N THR A 66 -1.06 -7.37 2.75
CA THR A 66 -2.31 -6.60 2.77
C THR A 66 -2.54 -5.78 4.07
N PRO A 67 -2.25 -6.30 5.28
CA PRO A 67 -2.33 -5.49 6.50
C PRO A 67 -1.45 -4.24 6.48
N SER A 68 -0.30 -4.28 5.82
CA SER A 68 0.60 -3.13 5.65
C SER A 68 -0.06 -2.02 4.82
N HIS A 69 -0.77 -2.36 3.74
CA HIS A 69 -1.52 -1.38 2.95
C HIS A 69 -2.69 -0.79 3.74
N ILE A 70 -3.38 -1.57 4.57
CA ILE A 70 -4.39 -1.03 5.50
C ILE A 70 -3.72 -0.03 6.47
N ILE A 71 -2.54 -0.34 7.00
CA ILE A 71 -1.76 0.56 7.85
C ILE A 71 -1.33 1.83 7.07
N HIS A 72 -0.92 1.73 5.81
CA HIS A 72 -0.68 2.91 4.95
C HIS A 72 -1.92 3.83 4.94
N GLY A 73 -3.11 3.25 4.77
CA GLY A 73 -4.37 3.98 4.85
C GLY A 73 -4.54 4.74 6.17
N PHE A 74 -4.22 4.10 7.29
CA PHE A 74 -4.26 4.72 8.63
C PHE A 74 -3.24 5.87 8.74
N LEU A 75 -2.00 5.62 8.32
CA LEU A 75 -0.90 6.59 8.37
C LEU A 75 -1.19 7.80 7.49
N PHE A 76 -1.63 7.60 6.25
CA PHE A 76 -1.97 8.68 5.32
C PHE A 76 -3.18 9.49 5.80
N PHE A 77 -4.17 8.85 6.42
CA PHE A 77 -5.23 9.61 7.08
C PHE A 77 -4.67 10.50 8.20
N GLY A 78 -3.82 9.95 9.08
CA GLY A 78 -3.17 10.69 10.16
C GLY A 78 -2.30 11.85 9.65
N LEU A 79 -1.48 11.62 8.63
CA LEU A 79 -0.62 12.63 8.01
C LEU A 79 -1.44 13.74 7.34
N THR A 80 -2.45 13.38 6.53
CA THR A 80 -3.32 14.39 5.90
C THR A 80 -4.18 15.11 6.94
N TRP A 81 -4.51 14.49 8.06
CA TRP A 81 -5.17 15.16 9.18
C TRP A 81 -4.22 16.16 9.86
N LEU A 82 -2.94 15.82 10.02
CA LEU A 82 -1.97 16.71 10.66
C LEU A 82 -1.66 17.93 9.78
N PHE A 83 -1.33 17.70 8.51
CA PHE A 83 -0.79 18.70 7.59
C PHE A 83 -1.83 19.32 6.65
N ALA A 84 -2.91 18.62 6.34
CA ALA A 84 -3.89 19.03 5.33
C ALA A 84 -5.34 19.09 5.89
N ARG A 85 -5.52 19.30 7.20
CA ARG A 85 -6.85 19.33 7.87
C ARG A 85 -7.86 20.29 7.26
N ARG A 86 -7.39 21.35 6.60
CA ARG A 86 -8.25 22.37 5.96
C ARG A 86 -8.83 21.91 4.62
N LEU A 87 -8.26 20.86 4.02
CA LEU A 87 -8.77 20.29 2.78
C LEU A 87 -10.01 19.44 3.04
N PRO A 88 -10.97 19.37 2.10
CA PRO A 88 -12.08 18.45 2.20
C PRO A 88 -11.58 17.01 2.21
N LEU A 89 -12.31 16.11 2.87
CA LEU A 89 -11.91 14.70 3.03
C LEU A 89 -11.60 14.02 1.69
N GLY A 90 -12.36 14.33 0.63
CA GLY A 90 -12.11 13.81 -0.71
C GLY A 90 -10.76 14.23 -1.30
N ALA A 91 -10.31 15.46 -1.06
CA ALA A 91 -8.97 15.90 -1.50
C ALA A 91 -7.87 15.21 -0.69
N ARG A 92 -8.07 15.02 0.62
CA ARG A 92 -7.15 14.25 1.47
C ARG A 92 -7.05 12.78 1.02
N ALA A 93 -8.17 12.17 0.64
CA ALA A 93 -8.21 10.83 0.09
C ALA A 93 -7.48 10.74 -1.26
N LEU A 94 -7.61 11.74 -2.14
CA LEU A 94 -6.85 11.79 -3.39
C LEU A 94 -5.35 11.93 -3.18
N ILE A 95 -4.92 12.69 -2.16
CA ILE A 95 -3.50 12.79 -1.80
C ILE A 95 -2.99 11.43 -1.32
N ALA A 96 -3.70 10.77 -0.41
CA ALA A 96 -3.34 9.43 0.07
C ALA A 96 -3.27 8.42 -1.08
N LEU A 97 -4.26 8.43 -1.96
CA LEU A 97 -4.31 7.59 -3.15
C LEU A 97 -3.14 7.83 -4.09
N ALA A 98 -2.80 9.09 -4.35
CA ALA A 98 -1.67 9.44 -5.21
C ALA A 98 -0.32 8.97 -4.63
N VAL A 99 -0.15 9.04 -3.30
CA VAL A 99 1.05 8.55 -2.63
C VAL A 99 1.15 7.03 -2.73
N GLU A 100 0.06 6.30 -2.48
CA GLU A 100 0.04 4.84 -2.62
C GLU A 100 0.27 4.40 -4.07
N CYS A 101 -0.40 5.03 -5.04
CA CYS A 101 -0.16 4.75 -6.45
C CYS A 101 1.31 4.98 -6.84
N ALA A 102 1.94 6.04 -6.31
CA ALA A 102 3.36 6.29 -6.54
C ALA A 102 4.24 5.24 -5.87
N TRP A 103 3.86 4.76 -4.68
CA TRP A 103 4.54 3.66 -4.00
C TRP A 103 4.46 2.37 -4.80
N GLU A 104 3.28 1.93 -5.23
CA GLU A 104 3.09 0.72 -6.06
C GLU A 104 3.95 0.72 -7.33
N ILE A 105 4.04 1.88 -8.00
CA ILE A 105 4.90 2.05 -9.18
C ILE A 105 6.38 1.95 -8.81
N ALA A 106 6.78 2.55 -7.69
CA ALA A 106 8.17 2.53 -7.24
C ALA A 106 8.60 1.14 -6.76
N GLU A 107 7.74 0.47 -5.99
CA GLU A 107 7.92 -0.89 -5.46
C GLU A 107 8.12 -1.91 -6.57
N ASN A 108 7.34 -1.78 -7.65
CA ASN A 108 7.45 -2.61 -8.83
C ASN A 108 8.56 -2.17 -9.81
N GLY A 109 9.37 -1.18 -9.42
CA GLY A 109 10.54 -0.74 -10.16
C GLY A 109 11.78 -1.61 -9.86
N PRO A 110 12.76 -1.66 -10.79
CA PRO A 110 13.94 -2.51 -10.65
C PRO A 110 14.74 -2.19 -9.38
N MET A 111 14.83 -0.91 -9.02
CA MET A 111 15.55 -0.48 -7.81
C MET A 111 15.00 -1.13 -6.54
N VAL A 112 13.67 -1.18 -6.36
CA VAL A 112 13.06 -1.73 -5.15
C VAL A 112 13.01 -3.26 -5.22
N ILE A 113 12.67 -3.84 -6.37
CA ILE A 113 12.70 -5.29 -6.57
C ILE A 113 14.08 -5.89 -6.28
N ASP A 114 15.14 -5.33 -6.85
CA ASP A 114 16.50 -5.82 -6.63
C ASP A 114 16.90 -5.66 -5.16
N ARG A 115 16.45 -4.58 -4.54
CA ARG A 115 16.72 -4.31 -3.12
C ARG A 115 16.01 -5.29 -2.19
N TYR A 116 14.78 -5.70 -2.49
CA TYR A 116 14.10 -6.78 -1.76
C TYR A 116 14.80 -8.12 -1.97
N ARG A 117 15.20 -8.45 -3.20
CA ARG A 117 15.93 -9.69 -3.51
C ARG A 117 17.26 -9.80 -2.75
N GLU A 118 17.96 -8.68 -2.56
CA GLU A 118 19.25 -8.65 -1.86
C GLU A 118 19.11 -8.57 -0.33
N ALA A 119 18.05 -7.92 0.18
CA ALA A 119 17.96 -7.57 1.59
C ALA A 119 16.97 -8.40 2.39
N THR A 120 15.87 -8.85 1.80
CA THR A 120 14.80 -9.55 2.53
C THR A 120 14.73 -11.03 2.15
N ILE A 121 13.85 -11.77 2.83
CA ILE A 121 13.55 -13.19 2.54
C ILE A 121 12.77 -13.39 1.24
N ALA A 122 12.59 -12.35 0.43
CA ALA A 122 11.79 -12.35 -0.79
C ALA A 122 12.46 -13.14 -1.94
N LEU A 123 12.78 -14.41 -1.67
CA LEU A 123 13.38 -15.37 -2.60
C LEU A 123 12.41 -15.62 -3.75
N GLY A 124 12.73 -15.05 -4.91
CA GLY A 124 11.89 -15.15 -6.10
C GLY A 124 10.82 -14.06 -6.23
N TYR A 125 10.85 -13.03 -5.38
CA TYR A 125 10.03 -11.84 -5.61
C TYR A 125 10.46 -11.16 -6.91
N THR A 126 9.55 -11.16 -7.87
CA THR A 126 9.77 -10.56 -9.17
C THR A 126 9.05 -9.24 -9.33
N GLY A 127 8.37 -8.75 -8.29
CA GLY A 127 7.36 -7.70 -8.37
C GLY A 127 5.95 -8.29 -8.37
N ASP A 128 4.98 -7.42 -8.13
CA ASP A 128 3.57 -7.75 -7.98
C ASP A 128 2.90 -7.92 -9.35
N SER A 129 1.80 -8.66 -9.34
CA SER A 129 0.86 -8.61 -10.46
C SER A 129 0.06 -7.29 -10.41
N VAL A 130 -0.41 -6.81 -11.57
CA VAL A 130 -1.24 -5.59 -11.64
C VAL A 130 -2.51 -5.73 -10.80
N LEU A 131 -3.10 -6.93 -10.76
CA LEU A 131 -4.23 -7.24 -9.89
C LEU A 131 -3.91 -7.00 -8.41
N ASN A 132 -2.73 -7.44 -7.96
CA ASN A 132 -2.32 -7.31 -6.57
C ASN A 132 -2.11 -5.85 -6.20
N SER A 133 -1.29 -5.10 -6.96
CA SER A 133 -1.11 -3.66 -6.75
C SER A 133 -2.42 -2.85 -6.75
N VAL A 134 -3.36 -3.17 -7.64
CA VAL A 134 -4.69 -2.53 -7.64
C VAL A 134 -5.50 -2.89 -6.38
N SER A 135 -5.36 -4.13 -5.90
CA SER A 135 -6.00 -4.60 -4.67
C SER A 135 -5.38 -3.93 -3.44
N ASP A 136 -4.07 -3.77 -3.41
CA ASP A 136 -3.33 -3.11 -2.34
C ASP A 136 -3.69 -1.62 -2.23
N ILE A 137 -3.79 -0.92 -3.37
CA ILE A 137 -4.37 0.43 -3.42
C ILE A 137 -5.80 0.47 -2.86
N ALA A 138 -6.61 -0.56 -3.14
CA ALA A 138 -7.96 -0.66 -2.60
C ALA A 138 -7.95 -0.88 -1.07
N PHE A 139 -7.07 -1.75 -0.55
CA PHE A 139 -6.92 -1.98 0.89
C PHE A 139 -6.40 -0.73 1.64
N MET A 140 -5.46 0.00 1.05
CA MET A 140 -5.06 1.32 1.56
C MET A 140 -6.24 2.28 1.61
N THR A 141 -7.03 2.35 0.54
CA THR A 141 -8.21 3.22 0.48
C THR A 141 -9.25 2.83 1.55
N LEU A 142 -9.45 1.53 1.80
CA LEU A 142 -10.32 1.03 2.86
C LEU A 142 -9.77 1.39 4.24
N GLY A 143 -8.46 1.24 4.48
CA GLY A 143 -7.80 1.67 5.70
C GLY A 143 -8.00 3.17 5.97
N PHE A 144 -7.79 4.01 4.97
CA PHE A 144 -8.03 5.46 5.06
C PHE A 144 -9.50 5.77 5.39
N ALA A 145 -10.43 5.11 4.70
CA ALA A 145 -11.87 5.30 4.93
C ALA A 145 -12.28 4.88 6.34
N PHE A 146 -11.70 3.78 6.87
CA PHE A 146 -11.90 3.32 8.23
C PHE A 146 -11.36 4.33 9.25
N ALA A 147 -10.10 4.75 9.11
CA ALA A 147 -9.46 5.72 10.00
C ALA A 147 -10.19 7.08 10.02
N SER A 148 -10.85 7.45 8.92
CA SER A 148 -11.65 8.68 8.85
C SER A 148 -12.93 8.67 9.71
N ARG A 149 -13.35 7.50 10.21
CA ARG A 149 -14.60 7.31 10.97
C ARG A 149 -14.39 6.65 12.33
N ALA A 150 -13.37 5.81 12.46
CA ALA A 150 -13.07 5.10 13.68
C ALA A 150 -12.49 6.03 14.75
N PRO A 151 -12.67 5.71 16.05
CA PRO A 151 -11.97 6.41 17.11
C PRO A 151 -10.46 6.13 17.03
N VAL A 152 -9.64 7.15 17.34
CA VAL A 152 -8.17 7.08 17.18
C VAL A 152 -7.56 5.86 17.89
N TRP A 153 -8.03 5.54 19.10
CA TRP A 153 -7.52 4.40 19.86
C TRP A 153 -7.69 3.06 19.12
N LEU A 154 -8.80 2.89 18.38
CA LEU A 154 -9.09 1.65 17.65
C LEU A 154 -8.18 1.54 16.42
N THR A 155 -7.97 2.64 15.69
CA THR A 155 -7.03 2.68 14.57
C THR A 155 -5.60 2.37 15.02
N VAL A 156 -5.16 2.96 16.14
CA VAL A 156 -3.83 2.69 16.70
C VAL A 156 -3.72 1.23 17.17
N PHE A 157 -4.74 0.73 17.87
CA PHE A 157 -4.77 -0.67 18.31
C PHE A 157 -4.67 -1.64 17.13
N LEU A 158 -5.44 -1.42 16.06
CA LEU A 158 -5.42 -2.28 14.86
C LEU A 158 -4.08 -2.21 14.13
N ALA A 159 -3.46 -1.03 14.03
CA ALA A 159 -2.14 -0.90 13.43
C ALA A 159 -1.10 -1.73 14.19
N VAL A 160 -1.05 -1.60 15.52
CA VAL A 160 -0.14 -2.36 16.38
C VAL A 160 -0.47 -3.86 16.32
N PHE A 161 -1.75 -4.22 16.33
CA PHE A 161 -2.18 -5.60 16.21
C PHE A 161 -1.70 -6.24 14.91
N PHE A 162 -1.87 -5.57 13.77
CA PHE A 162 -1.41 -6.07 12.48
C PHE A 162 0.11 -6.20 12.42
N GLU A 163 0.86 -5.20 12.88
CA GLU A 163 2.33 -5.26 12.93
C GLU A 163 2.85 -6.43 13.77
N LEU A 164 2.24 -6.69 14.92
CA LEU A 164 2.60 -7.81 15.79
C LEU A 164 2.16 -9.15 15.21
N LEU A 165 0.97 -9.20 14.60
CA LEU A 165 0.41 -10.41 14.00
C LEU A 165 1.27 -10.90 12.84
N THR A 166 1.59 -10.03 11.88
CA THR A 166 2.43 -10.38 10.73
C THR A 166 3.86 -10.65 11.19
N GLY A 167 4.40 -9.80 12.06
CA GLY A 167 5.74 -9.99 12.64
C GLY A 167 5.91 -11.32 13.39
N TRP A 168 4.83 -11.88 13.93
CA TRP A 168 4.82 -13.21 14.53
C TRP A 168 4.57 -14.34 13.52
N LEU A 169 3.57 -14.19 12.65
CA LEU A 169 3.14 -15.25 11.73
C LEU A 169 4.12 -15.49 10.58
N ILE A 170 4.59 -14.41 9.96
CA ILE A 170 5.42 -14.47 8.74
C ILE A 170 6.84 -13.95 8.99
N ARG A 171 7.14 -13.60 10.24
CA ARG A 171 8.43 -13.02 10.68
C ARG A 171 8.83 -11.73 9.97
N ASP A 172 7.88 -11.08 9.31
CA ASP A 172 8.03 -9.79 8.67
C ASP A 172 6.78 -8.93 8.92
N ASN A 173 6.92 -7.62 8.80
CA ASN A 173 5.82 -6.64 8.93
C ASN A 173 6.22 -5.33 8.23
N LEU A 174 5.35 -4.31 8.25
CA LEU A 174 5.66 -3.05 7.57
C LEU A 174 6.94 -2.40 8.14
N THR A 175 7.08 -2.38 9.47
CA THR A 175 8.25 -1.75 10.10
C THR A 175 9.56 -2.44 9.69
N LEU A 176 9.61 -3.77 9.74
CA LEU A 176 10.78 -4.54 9.38
C LEU A 176 11.06 -4.44 7.88
N ASN A 177 10.03 -4.49 7.05
CA ASN A 177 10.13 -4.34 5.61
C ASN A 177 10.74 -2.97 5.21
N VAL A 178 10.21 -1.87 5.75
CA VAL A 178 10.75 -0.52 5.51
C VAL A 178 12.19 -0.39 6.02
N LEU A 179 12.48 -0.92 7.22
CA LEU A 179 13.84 -0.90 7.76
C LEU A 179 14.81 -1.64 6.85
N MET A 180 14.47 -2.87 6.45
CA MET A 180 15.34 -3.68 5.59
C MET A 180 15.50 -3.08 4.20
N LEU A 181 14.48 -2.42 3.66
CA LEU A 181 14.54 -1.71 2.38
C LEU A 181 15.49 -0.51 2.41
N LEU A 182 15.51 0.25 3.52
CA LEU A 182 16.36 1.44 3.65
C LEU A 182 17.77 1.09 4.14
N HIS A 183 17.88 0.22 5.14
CA HIS A 183 19.10 -0.13 5.83
C HIS A 183 19.08 -1.62 6.27
N PRO A 184 19.65 -2.55 5.47
CA PRO A 184 19.58 -3.98 5.77
C PRO A 184 20.34 -4.28 7.04
N VAL A 185 19.76 -5.10 7.90
CA VAL A 185 20.38 -5.57 9.14
C VAL A 185 20.43 -7.09 9.11
N ASP A 186 21.63 -7.66 9.20
CA ASP A 186 21.83 -9.11 9.08
C ASP A 186 21.05 -9.91 10.14
N ALA A 187 20.96 -9.39 11.37
CA ALA A 187 20.19 -10.02 12.44
C ALA A 187 18.70 -10.14 12.11
N ILE A 188 18.13 -9.14 11.43
CA ILE A 188 16.73 -9.15 10.99
C ILE A 188 16.56 -10.12 9.82
N ARG A 189 17.50 -10.13 8.86
CA ARG A 189 17.48 -11.10 7.76
C ARG A 189 17.49 -12.53 8.27
N VAL A 190 18.34 -12.84 9.25
CA VAL A 190 18.39 -14.16 9.90
C VAL A 190 17.07 -14.49 10.59
N TRP A 191 16.51 -13.54 11.35
CA TRP A 191 15.21 -13.72 11.99
C TRP A 191 14.09 -14.05 10.99
N GLN A 192 13.98 -13.25 9.93
CA GLN A 192 13.01 -13.43 8.84
C GLN A 192 13.20 -14.80 8.18
N SER A 193 14.45 -15.24 7.95
CA SER A 193 14.76 -16.51 7.26
C SER A 193 14.53 -17.78 8.09
N GLY A 194 14.38 -17.65 9.42
CA GLY A 194 14.23 -18.80 10.31
C GLY A 194 12.79 -19.32 10.44
N GLY A 195 11.86 -18.78 9.66
CA GLY A 195 10.46 -19.18 9.57
C GLY A 195 10.28 -20.49 8.82
#